data_AF-A0A0F9HDP4-F1
#
_entry.id   AF-A0A0F9HDP4-F1
#
_cell.length_a   1.000
_cell.length_b   1.000
_cell.length_c   1.000
_cell.angle_alpha   90.00
_cell.angle_beta   90.00
_cell.angle_gamma   90.00
#
_symmetry.space_group_name_H-M   'P 1'
#
loop_
_entity.id
_entity.type
_entity.pdbx_description
1 polymer ?
#
loop_
_entity_poly.entity_id
_entity_poly.type
_entity_poly.pdbx_seq_one_letter_code
_entity_poly.pdbx_strand_id
1 'polypeptide(L)'
;MTPKFDKSKEIAVKLATKIQRYKGIKTMLDMKLEMDQVKVLGVELADILNDSIFVACQYGFPKQKGKVFAKVCIDLKGSINRTESEADLNKYVQYLLTQFGSLTKILGIR
;
A
#
# COMPACT_ATOMS: atom_id res chain seq x y z
N MET A 1 -0.54 -10.87 -34.37
CA MET A 1 -0.71 -11.08 -32.92
C MET A 1 0.29 -10.18 -32.19
N THR A 2 -0.16 -9.07 -31.61
CA THR A 2 0.70 -8.24 -30.76
C THR A 2 1.09 -9.07 -29.54
N PRO A 3 2.37 -9.16 -29.16
CA PRO A 3 2.75 -9.97 -28.01
C PRO A 3 2.02 -9.42 -26.78
N LYS A 4 1.23 -10.25 -26.10
CA LYS A 4 0.78 -10.02 -24.71
C LYS A 4 1.97 -10.14 -23.73
N PHE A 5 3.16 -9.68 -24.14
CA PHE A 5 4.31 -9.55 -23.24
C PHE A 5 3.97 -8.45 -22.23
N ASP A 6 3.36 -8.92 -21.15
CA ASP A 6 3.81 -8.67 -19.78
C ASP A 6 3.75 -7.24 -19.26
N LYS A 7 2.64 -6.52 -19.52
CA LYS A 7 2.29 -5.36 -18.66
C LYS A 7 2.37 -5.72 -17.16
N SER A 8 2.08 -6.98 -16.81
CA SER A 8 2.23 -7.54 -15.47
C SER A 8 3.70 -7.70 -15.01
N LYS A 9 4.67 -8.03 -15.88
CA LYS A 9 6.10 -8.02 -15.47
C LYS A 9 6.64 -6.60 -15.40
N GLU A 10 6.25 -5.73 -16.33
CA GLU A 10 6.70 -4.35 -16.34
C GLU A 10 6.23 -3.61 -15.08
N ILE A 11 4.95 -3.73 -14.71
CA ILE A 11 4.44 -3.16 -13.46
C ILE A 11 5.11 -3.80 -12.23
N ALA A 12 5.38 -5.11 -12.25
CA ALA A 12 6.09 -5.78 -11.15
C ALA A 12 7.49 -5.19 -10.94
N VAL A 13 8.25 -4.92 -12.01
CA VAL A 13 9.56 -4.27 -11.94
C VAL A 13 9.44 -2.86 -11.36
N LYS A 14 8.45 -2.07 -11.81
CA LYS A 14 8.21 -0.71 -11.29
C LYS A 14 7.79 -0.68 -9.82
N LEU A 15 7.14 -1.75 -9.35
CA LEU A 15 6.66 -1.89 -7.97
C LEU A 15 7.61 -2.70 -7.06
N ALA A 16 8.68 -3.30 -7.60
CA ALA A 16 9.50 -4.27 -6.88
C ALA A 16 10.04 -3.73 -5.54
N THR A 17 10.62 -2.54 -5.55
CA THR A 17 11.16 -1.89 -4.34
C THR A 17 10.07 -1.53 -3.33
N LYS A 18 8.89 -1.12 -3.81
CA LYS A 18 7.71 -0.82 -2.97
C LYS A 18 7.16 -2.09 -2.32
N ILE A 19 7.10 -3.19 -3.06
CA ILE A 19 6.67 -4.50 -2.56
C ILE A 19 7.67 -5.03 -1.53
N GLN A 20 8.97 -4.90 -1.79
CA GLN A 20 10.00 -5.28 -0.83
C GLN A 20 9.87 -4.47 0.47
N ARG A 21 9.68 -3.14 0.35
CA ARG A 21 9.50 -2.29 1.53
C ARG A 21 8.22 -2.63 2.30
N TYR A 22 7.10 -2.84 1.60
CA TYR A 22 5.86 -3.34 2.18
C TYR A 22 6.07 -4.63 2.98
N LYS A 23 6.76 -5.62 2.40
CA LYS A 23 7.07 -6.90 3.10
C LYS A 23 7.90 -6.65 4.35
N GLY A 24 8.89 -5.76 4.28
CA GLY A 24 9.70 -5.35 5.44
C GLY A 24 8.88 -4.67 6.54
N ILE A 25 8.00 -3.73 6.19
CA ILE A 25 7.09 -3.06 7.15
C ILE A 25 6.18 -4.08 7.82
N LYS A 26 5.60 -5.01 7.05
CA LYS A 26 4.75 -6.08 7.60
C LYS A 26 5.48 -6.88 8.68
N THR A 27 6.71 -7.31 8.41
CA THR A 27 7.53 -8.03 9.39
C THR A 27 7.87 -7.18 10.62
N MET A 28 8.13 -5.88 10.46
CA MET A 28 8.37 -4.98 11.59
C MET A 28 7.13 -4.83 12.47
N LEU A 29 5.94 -4.74 11.87
CA LEU A 29 4.66 -4.63 12.59
C LEU A 29 4.28 -5.92 13.35
N ASP A 30 4.86 -7.06 12.99
CA ASP A 30 4.73 -8.31 13.76
C ASP A 30 5.57 -8.28 15.05
N MET A 31 6.45 -7.27 15.22
CA MET A 31 7.25 -7.06 16.43
C MET A 31 6.49 -6.18 17.44
N LYS A 32 6.88 -6.25 18.72
CA LYS A 32 6.34 -5.38 19.76
C LYS A 32 6.92 -3.96 19.62
N LEU A 33 6.21 -3.11 18.87
CA LEU A 33 6.59 -1.72 18.59
C LEU A 33 5.84 -0.74 19.51
N GLU A 34 6.44 0.42 19.73
CA GLU A 34 5.76 1.55 20.36
C GLU A 34 4.77 2.21 19.40
N MET A 35 3.74 2.86 19.94
CA MET A 35 2.69 3.49 19.15
C MET A 35 3.24 4.48 18.11
N ASP A 36 4.24 5.29 18.47
CA ASP A 36 4.85 6.26 17.55
C ASP A 36 5.59 5.58 16.39
N GLN A 37 6.23 4.43 16.63
CA GLN A 37 6.86 3.65 15.57
C GLN A 37 5.81 3.06 14.63
N VAL A 38 4.70 2.56 15.18
CA VAL A 38 3.57 2.05 14.38
C VAL A 38 2.94 3.18 13.55
N LYS A 39 2.85 4.41 14.08
CA LYS A 39 2.39 5.58 13.32
C LYS A 39 3.30 5.89 12.14
N VAL A 40 4.62 5.96 12.37
CA VAL A 40 5.61 6.21 11.31
C VAL A 40 5.49 5.15 10.21
N LEU A 41 5.46 3.86 10.58
CA LEU A 41 5.32 2.77 9.63
C LEU A 41 3.96 2.79 8.91
N GLY A 42 2.88 3.16 9.60
CA GLY A 42 1.54 3.28 9.03
C GLY A 42 1.43 4.40 8.00
N VAL A 43 2.03 5.56 8.29
CA VAL A 43 2.13 6.69 7.36
C VAL A 43 2.92 6.30 6.11
N GLU A 44 4.08 5.66 6.31
CA GLU A 44 4.92 5.18 5.20
C GLU A 44 4.17 4.15 4.34
N LEU A 45 3.44 3.24 4.97
CA LEU A 45 2.64 2.23 4.28
C LEU A 45 1.53 2.86 3.42
N ALA A 46 0.88 3.93 3.91
CA ALA A 46 -0.11 4.67 3.14
C ALA A 46 0.50 5.35 1.90
N ASP A 47 1.71 5.91 2.04
CA ASP A 47 2.44 6.49 0.90
C ASP A 47 2.82 5.43 -0.13
N ILE A 48 3.36 4.30 0.32
CA ILE A 48 3.71 3.17 -0.54
C ILE A 48 2.48 2.65 -1.30
N LEU A 49 1.32 2.54 -0.64
CA LEU A 49 0.08 2.12 -1.27
C LEU A 49 -0.39 3.14 -2.32
N ASN A 50 -0.41 4.42 -1.96
CA ASN A 50 -0.83 5.50 -2.87
C ASN A 50 0.03 5.52 -4.15
N ASP A 51 1.35 5.48 -3.99
CA ASP A 51 2.28 5.45 -5.12
C ASP A 51 2.10 4.19 -5.98
N SER A 52 1.88 3.04 -5.34
CA SER A 52 1.67 1.78 -6.06
C SER A 52 0.41 1.80 -6.91
N ILE A 53 -0.64 2.46 -6.42
CA ILE A 53 -1.90 2.66 -7.15
C ILE A 53 -1.74 3.65 -8.29
N PHE A 54 -0.95 4.72 -8.09
CA PHE A 54 -0.63 5.66 -9.15
C PHE A 54 0.09 4.96 -10.31
N VAL A 55 1.12 4.17 -10.01
CA VAL A 55 1.81 3.33 -11.00
C VAL A 55 0.81 2.37 -11.65
N ALA A 56 0.00 1.64 -10.88
CA ALA A 56 -1.00 0.72 -11.43
C ALA A 56 -1.97 1.39 -12.42
N CYS A 57 -2.39 2.63 -12.15
CA CYS A 57 -3.25 3.40 -13.06
C CYS A 57 -2.58 3.71 -14.40
N GLN A 58 -1.26 3.88 -14.45
CA GLN A 58 -0.51 4.05 -15.69
C GLN A 58 -0.50 2.78 -16.54
N TYR A 59 -0.65 1.62 -15.90
CA TYR A 59 -0.58 0.28 -16.53
C TYR A 59 -1.95 -0.39 -16.73
N GLY A 60 -3.05 0.37 -16.64
CA GLY A 60 -4.40 -0.08 -16.99
C GLY A 60 -5.33 -0.36 -15.80
N PHE A 61 -4.90 -0.08 -14.57
CA PHE A 61 -5.83 -0.04 -13.44
C PHE A 61 -6.83 1.12 -13.59
N PRO A 62 -8.13 0.93 -13.28
CA PRO A 62 -9.13 1.99 -13.49
C PRO A 62 -8.81 3.28 -12.70
N LYS A 63 -8.59 4.39 -13.41
CA LYS A 63 -8.25 5.70 -12.82
C LYS A 63 -9.25 6.17 -11.76
N GLN A 64 -10.54 5.86 -11.95
CA GLN A 64 -11.59 6.19 -10.98
C GLN A 64 -11.38 5.47 -9.64
N LYS A 65 -10.97 4.19 -9.67
CA LYS A 65 -10.60 3.44 -8.46
C LYS A 65 -9.33 4.03 -7.85
N GLY A 66 -8.35 4.38 -8.69
CA GLY A 66 -7.13 5.05 -8.25
C GLY A 66 -7.37 6.32 -7.43
N LYS A 67 -8.27 7.20 -7.89
CA LYS A 67 -8.64 8.43 -7.16
C LYS A 67 -9.27 8.14 -5.80
N VAL A 68 -10.16 7.14 -5.73
CA VAL A 68 -10.81 6.74 -4.46
C VAL A 68 -9.75 6.26 -3.49
N PHE A 69 -8.84 5.39 -3.93
CA PHE A 69 -7.78 4.89 -3.08
C PHE A 69 -6.79 5.97 -2.63
N ALA A 70 -6.42 6.90 -3.52
CA ALA A 70 -5.55 8.02 -3.15
C ALA A 70 -6.17 8.85 -2.02
N LYS A 71 -7.48 9.15 -2.13
CA LYS A 71 -8.22 9.82 -1.07
C LYS A 71 -8.20 9.03 0.24
N VAL A 72 -8.49 7.72 0.17
CA VAL A 72 -8.45 6.84 1.35
C VAL A 72 -7.06 6.83 2.01
N CYS A 73 -5.97 6.81 1.23
CA CYS A 73 -4.62 6.86 1.78
C CYS A 73 -4.35 8.20 2.50
N ILE A 74 -4.75 9.33 1.91
CA ILE A 74 -4.63 10.65 2.53
C ILE A 74 -5.42 10.72 3.84
N ASP A 75 -6.68 10.28 3.82
CA ASP A 75 -7.55 10.28 4.99
C ASP A 75 -6.98 9.40 6.11
N LEU A 76 -6.47 8.21 5.78
CA LEU A 76 -5.84 7.30 6.73
C LEU A 76 -4.54 7.86 7.32
N LYS A 77 -3.69 8.54 6.52
CA LYS A 77 -2.51 9.23 7.07
C LYS A 77 -2.92 10.26 8.11
N GLY A 78 -3.95 11.04 7.81
CA GLY A 78 -4.50 12.03 8.75
C GLY A 78 -5.04 11.38 10.03
N SER A 79 -5.69 10.23 9.93
CA SER A 79 -6.20 9.49 11.10
C SER A 79 -5.08 8.83 11.92
N ILE A 80 -4.08 8.24 11.26
CA ILE A 80 -2.91 7.63 11.92
C ILE A 80 -2.12 8.66 12.73
N ASN A 81 -1.89 9.84 12.19
CA ASN A 81 -1.14 10.88 12.90
C ASN A 81 -1.88 11.38 14.14
N ARG A 82 -3.21 11.46 14.08
CA ARG A 82 -4.04 12.05 15.14
C ARG A 82 -4.56 11.06 16.17
N THR A 83 -4.57 9.76 15.86
CA THR A 83 -5.12 8.77 16.79
C THR A 83 -4.23 8.63 18.02
N GLU A 84 -4.87 8.58 19.18
CA GLU A 84 -4.25 8.22 20.46
C GLU A 84 -4.66 6.79 20.89
N SER A 85 -5.54 6.17 20.11
CA SER A 85 -6.05 4.82 20.32
C SER A 85 -5.17 3.84 19.56
N GLU A 86 -4.50 2.95 20.31
CA GLU A 86 -3.70 1.85 19.74
C GLU A 86 -4.57 0.89 18.91
N ALA A 87 -5.81 0.64 19.37
CA ALA A 87 -6.76 -0.18 18.64
C ALA A 87 -7.13 0.42 17.27
N ASP A 88 -7.39 1.73 17.21
CA ASP A 88 -7.70 2.42 15.95
C ASP A 88 -6.47 2.50 15.05
N LEU A 89 -5.30 2.77 15.61
CA LEU A 89 -4.04 2.74 14.88
C LEU A 89 -3.82 1.39 14.21
N ASN A 90 -3.95 0.30 14.98
CA ASN A 90 -3.83 -1.06 14.47
C ASN A 90 -4.87 -1.33 13.38
N LYS A 91 -6.12 -0.90 13.55
CA LYS A 91 -7.15 -1.04 12.53
C LYS A 91 -6.79 -0.32 11.22
N TYR A 92 -6.29 0.91 11.29
CA TYR A 92 -5.87 1.67 10.11
C TYR A 92 -4.69 1.02 9.39
N VAL A 93 -3.67 0.60 10.14
CA VAL A 93 -2.49 -0.07 9.59
C VAL A 93 -2.87 -1.42 8.96
N GLN A 94 -3.69 -2.22 9.62
CA GLN A 94 -4.17 -3.50 9.08
C GLN A 94 -5.01 -3.33 7.81
N TYR A 95 -5.82 -2.27 7.75
CA TYR A 95 -6.55 -1.92 6.53
C TYR A 95 -5.57 -1.63 5.37
N LEU A 96 -4.56 -0.79 5.60
CA LEU A 96 -3.54 -0.48 4.58
C LEU A 96 -2.79 -1.74 4.12
N LEU A 97 -2.40 -2.62 5.05
CA LEU A 97 -1.73 -3.88 4.73
C LEU A 97 -2.60 -4.78 3.84
N THR A 98 -3.90 -4.85 4.14
CA THR A 98 -4.89 -5.64 3.40
C THR A 98 -5.09 -5.09 1.98
N GLN A 99 -5.19 -3.76 1.84
CA GLN A 99 -5.35 -3.12 0.53
C GLN A 99 -4.11 -3.34 -0.34
N PHE A 100 -2.91 -3.21 0.22
CA PHE A 100 -1.68 -3.47 -0.52
C PHE A 100 -1.57 -4.93 -0.98
N GLY A 101 -1.87 -5.88 -0.09
CA GLY A 101 -1.88 -7.31 -0.46
C GLY A 101 -2.95 -7.66 -1.49
N SER A 102 -4.08 -6.96 -1.50
CA SER A 102 -5.11 -7.11 -2.53
C SER A 102 -4.66 -6.54 -3.87
N LEU A 103 -3.98 -5.39 -3.86
CA LEU A 103 -3.42 -4.77 -5.06
C LEU A 103 -2.39 -5.68 -5.73
N THR A 104 -1.42 -6.24 -4.99
CA THR A 104 -0.41 -7.13 -5.58
C THR A 104 -1.04 -8.37 -6.22
N LYS A 105 -2.07 -8.96 -5.59
CA LYS A 105 -2.85 -10.08 -6.16
C LYS A 105 -3.55 -9.70 -7.46
N ILE A 106 -4.25 -8.56 -7.49
CA ILE A 106 -4.94 -8.06 -8.69
C ILE A 106 -3.96 -7.86 -9.84
N LEU A 107 -2.77 -7.36 -9.55
CA LEU A 107 -1.73 -7.11 -10.53
C LEU A 107 -0.96 -8.37 -10.96
N GLY A 108 -1.23 -9.52 -10.33
CA GLY A 108 -0.56 -10.78 -10.62
C GLY A 108 0.89 -10.84 -10.12
N ILE A 109 1.23 -10.02 -9.11
CA ILE A 109 2.57 -9.95 -8.53
C ILE A 109 2.62 -10.87 -7.30
N ARG A 110 3.48 -11.89 -7.33
CA ARG A 110 3.66 -12.89 -6.26
C ARG A 110 4.91 -12.59 -5.44
#